data_AF-A0A9P9MUW1-F1
#
_entry.id   AF-A0A9P9MUW1-F1
#
_cell.length_a   1.000
_cell.length_b   1.000
_cell.length_c   1.000
_cell.angle_alpha   90.00
_cell.angle_beta   90.00
_cell.angle_gamma   90.00
#
_symmetry.space_group_name_H-M   'P 1'
#
loop_
_entity.id
_entity.type
_entity.pdbx_description
1 polymer ?
#
loop_
_entity_poly.entity_id
_entity_poly.type
_entity_poly.pdbx_seq_one_letter_code
_entity_poly.pdbx_strand_id
1 'polypeptide(L)'
;MQKACPTLGFSSSPKRTPKTPQSFKKKLEDEDTIESDFIGASEEDCQEWLLNEQDQVNFMEFDILFIADARSANEDTLLAKVYKRQQIVYGHGKKLPPRPYSWYEFNINFKEAWMLHSDVNFGPASAVDPVYYERKIEAVDENGLFSVVEADRLIYHPKN
;
A
#
# COMPACT_ATOMS: atom_id res chain seq x y z
N MET A 1 -10.54 8.88 -18.14
CA MET A 1 -9.79 7.63 -17.85
C MET A 1 -8.46 8.03 -17.25
N GLN A 2 -8.31 8.04 -15.93
CA GLN A 2 -7.01 8.31 -15.29
C GLN A 2 -6.91 7.43 -14.03
N LYS A 3 -5.86 6.59 -14.00
CA LYS A 3 -5.36 5.90 -12.82
C LYS A 3 -4.11 6.68 -12.39
N ALA A 4 -4.03 7.06 -11.12
CA ALA A 4 -2.89 7.72 -10.51
C ALA A 4 -2.37 6.84 -9.37
N CYS A 5 -1.07 6.83 -9.14
CA CYS A 5 -0.46 6.04 -8.08
C CYS A 5 -0.13 6.98 -6.90
N PRO A 6 -0.97 7.16 -5.86
CA PRO A 6 -0.66 8.06 -4.76
C PRO A 6 0.20 7.35 -3.72
N THR A 7 1.49 7.18 -3.97
CA THR A 7 2.40 7.20 -2.81
C THR A 7 2.37 8.59 -2.20
N LEU A 8 2.44 8.69 -0.87
CA LEU A 8 2.47 9.94 -0.11
C LEU A 8 3.62 10.85 -0.60
N GLY A 9 3.31 11.65 -1.61
CA GLY A 9 4.25 12.47 -2.38
C GLY A 9 4.33 12.01 -3.84
N PHE A 10 3.86 12.85 -4.75
CA PHE A 10 3.92 12.62 -6.18
C PHE A 10 5.35 12.83 -6.71
N SER A 11 6.00 11.78 -7.21
CA SER A 11 7.10 11.92 -8.17
C SER A 11 6.52 12.23 -9.56
N SER A 12 7.16 13.15 -10.29
CA SER A 12 6.74 13.52 -11.65
C SER A 12 7.22 12.55 -12.73
N SER A 13 7.97 11.48 -12.40
CA SER A 13 8.46 10.53 -13.41
C SER A 13 8.87 9.15 -12.86
N PRO A 14 8.32 8.02 -13.37
CA PRO A 14 8.90 6.68 -13.24
C PRO A 14 10.27 6.50 -13.92
N LYS A 15 10.78 7.48 -14.67
CA LYS A 15 12.13 7.39 -15.28
C LYS A 15 13.22 8.06 -14.46
N ARG A 16 12.87 8.79 -13.40
CA ARG A 16 13.85 9.48 -12.56
C ARG A 16 13.47 9.42 -11.10
N THR A 17 14.34 8.79 -10.33
CA THR A 17 14.29 8.79 -8.88
C THR A 17 14.43 10.23 -8.37
N PRO A 18 13.48 10.72 -7.57
CA PRO A 18 13.61 12.03 -6.94
C PRO A 18 14.88 12.03 -6.08
N LYS A 19 15.65 13.12 -6.08
CA LYS A 19 16.88 13.22 -5.28
C LYS A 19 16.65 13.83 -3.90
N THR A 20 15.48 14.44 -3.68
CA THR A 20 15.14 15.12 -2.42
C THR A 20 13.68 14.90 -2.02
N PRO A 21 13.35 14.88 -0.73
CA PRO A 21 11.96 14.77 -0.27
C PRO A 21 11.04 15.89 -0.78
N GLN A 22 11.60 17.09 -0.99
CA GLN A 22 10.84 18.25 -1.49
C GLN A 22 10.43 18.05 -2.95
N SER A 23 11.21 17.33 -3.75
CA SER A 23 10.82 16.96 -5.12
C SER A 23 9.69 15.92 -5.18
N PHE A 24 9.34 15.33 -4.03
CA PHE A 24 8.24 14.36 -3.89
C PHE A 24 6.95 15.02 -3.39
N LYS A 25 7.01 16.16 -2.69
CA LYS A 25 5.83 16.81 -2.10
C LYS A 25 5.45 18.07 -2.89
N LYS A 26 4.42 17.96 -3.73
CA LYS A 26 3.79 19.11 -4.38
C LYS A 26 2.45 19.41 -3.71
N LYS A 27 2.30 20.63 -3.19
CA LYS A 27 0.98 21.17 -2.85
C LYS A 27 0.29 21.56 -4.15
N LEU A 28 -0.95 21.13 -4.32
CA LEU A 28 -1.77 21.46 -5.47
C LEU A 28 -2.69 22.62 -5.10
N GLU A 29 -2.81 23.60 -5.98
CA GLU A 29 -3.86 24.60 -5.95
C GLU A 29 -5.06 24.12 -6.80
N ASP A 30 -6.24 24.72 -6.62
CA ASP A 30 -7.51 24.21 -7.19
C ASP A 30 -7.52 24.07 -8.73
N GLU A 31 -6.64 24.77 -9.43
CA GLU A 31 -6.52 24.76 -10.91
C GLU A 31 -5.26 24.02 -11.42
N ASP A 32 -4.47 23.40 -10.53
CA ASP A 32 -3.23 22.74 -10.94
C ASP A 32 -3.49 21.41 -11.68
N THR A 33 -3.03 21.33 -12.92
CA THR A 33 -2.89 20.05 -13.62
C THR A 33 -1.61 19.35 -13.15
N ILE A 34 -1.73 18.08 -12.75
CA ILE A 34 -0.57 17.24 -12.41
C ILE A 34 -0.09 16.55 -13.68
N GLU A 35 1.16 16.78 -14.05
CA GLU A 35 1.88 15.96 -15.01
C GLU A 35 2.82 15.02 -14.25
N SER A 36 2.63 13.72 -14.44
CA SER A 36 3.47 12.67 -13.87
C SER A 36 3.40 11.44 -14.76
N ASP A 37 4.53 10.80 -15.09
CA ASP A 37 4.46 9.56 -15.86
C ASP A 37 3.90 8.36 -15.07
N PHE A 38 3.50 8.53 -13.79
CA PHE A 38 2.66 7.56 -13.07
C PHE A 38 1.18 7.67 -13.45
N ILE A 39 0.74 8.80 -14.00
CA ILE A 39 -0.66 8.96 -14.45
C ILE A 39 -0.82 8.17 -15.75
N GLY A 40 -1.63 7.11 -15.68
CA GLY A 40 -1.86 6.20 -16.81
C GLY A 40 -0.78 5.13 -17.01
N ALA A 41 0.22 5.03 -16.12
CA ALA A 41 1.13 3.90 -16.07
C ALA A 41 0.39 2.59 -15.75
N SER A 42 0.98 1.46 -16.16
CA SER A 42 0.49 0.15 -15.72
C SER A 42 0.81 -0.08 -14.24
N GLU A 43 0.11 -1.02 -13.63
CA GLU A 43 0.39 -1.43 -12.25
C GLU A 43 1.79 -2.05 -12.15
N GLU A 44 2.13 -2.88 -13.13
CA GLU A 44 3.40 -3.59 -13.23
C GLU A 44 4.57 -2.61 -13.34
N ASP A 45 4.45 -1.56 -14.17
CA ASP A 45 5.47 -0.52 -14.29
C ASP A 45 5.70 0.20 -12.94
N CYS A 46 4.61 0.46 -12.20
CA CYS A 46 4.71 1.11 -10.88
C CYS A 46 5.38 0.19 -9.85
N GLN A 47 5.05 -1.11 -9.87
CA GLN A 47 5.63 -2.12 -8.99
C GLN A 47 7.14 -2.29 -9.26
N GLU A 48 7.52 -2.46 -10.53
CA GLU A 48 8.92 -2.60 -10.93
C GLU A 48 9.72 -1.35 -10.57
N TRP A 49 9.17 -0.16 -10.84
CA TRP A 49 9.81 1.10 -10.47
C TRP A 49 10.06 1.19 -8.97
N LEU A 50 9.05 0.91 -8.14
CA LEU A 50 9.20 0.98 -6.69
C LEU A 50 10.26 -0.02 -6.19
N LEU A 51 10.26 -1.25 -6.70
CA LEU A 51 11.25 -2.26 -6.32
C LEU A 51 12.69 -1.87 -6.68
N ASN A 52 12.88 -1.19 -7.82
CA ASN A 52 14.21 -0.77 -8.29
C ASN A 52 14.71 0.49 -7.57
N GLU A 53 13.82 1.40 -7.22
CA GLU A 53 14.19 2.74 -6.77
C GLU A 53 14.11 2.96 -5.26
N GLN A 54 13.33 2.16 -4.52
CA GLN A 54 13.15 2.37 -3.08
C GLN A 54 14.46 2.34 -2.28
N ASP A 55 15.44 1.53 -2.68
CA ASP A 55 16.73 1.42 -2.00
C ASP A 55 17.69 2.58 -2.33
N GLN A 56 17.35 3.42 -3.32
CA GLN A 56 18.21 4.53 -3.75
C GLN A 56 18.04 5.78 -2.86
N VAL A 57 16.95 5.88 -2.10
CA VAL A 57 16.61 7.05 -1.29
C VAL A 57 15.97 6.66 0.04
N ASN A 58 16.23 7.44 1.08
CA ASN A 58 15.79 7.13 2.46
C ASN A 58 14.43 7.73 2.84
N PHE A 59 13.73 8.37 1.91
CA PHE A 59 12.48 9.09 2.15
C PHE A 59 11.28 8.46 1.43
N MET A 60 11.49 7.40 0.66
CA MET A 60 10.41 6.61 0.09
C MET A 60 10.03 5.48 1.04
N GLU A 61 8.75 5.18 1.09
CA GLU A 61 8.26 4.05 1.85
C GLU A 61 8.62 2.74 1.15
N PHE A 62 9.13 1.79 1.92
CA PHE A 62 9.57 0.51 1.39
C PHE A 62 8.38 -0.43 1.16
N ASP A 63 8.42 -1.15 0.06
CA ASP A 63 7.57 -2.31 -0.23
C ASP A 63 6.05 -2.05 -0.14
N ILE A 64 5.61 -0.80 -0.26
CA ILE A 64 4.20 -0.41 -0.27
C ILE A 64 3.89 0.60 -1.37
N LEU A 65 2.82 0.33 -2.11
CA LEU A 65 2.32 1.15 -3.19
C LEU A 65 0.82 1.41 -2.97
N PHE A 66 0.36 2.64 -3.13
CA PHE A 66 -1.06 2.93 -3.19
C PHE A 66 -1.41 3.40 -4.60
N ILE A 67 -2.52 2.89 -5.13
CA ILE A 67 -3.05 3.21 -6.45
C ILE A 67 -4.45 3.80 -6.27
N ALA A 68 -4.66 4.99 -6.81
CA ALA A 68 -5.95 5.64 -6.96
C ALA A 68 -6.42 5.47 -8.40
N ASP A 69 -7.56 4.84 -8.61
CA ASP A 69 -8.18 4.80 -9.94
C ASP A 69 -9.32 5.82 -10.05
N ALA A 70 -10.05 5.79 -11.17
CA ALA A 70 -11.18 6.70 -11.38
C ALA A 70 -12.31 6.53 -10.35
N ARG A 71 -12.37 5.38 -9.66
CA ARG A 71 -13.34 5.11 -8.60
C ARG A 71 -12.87 5.66 -7.27
N SER A 72 -11.56 5.66 -7.01
CA SER A 72 -10.96 6.21 -5.78
C SER A 72 -11.42 7.62 -5.43
N ALA A 73 -11.58 8.49 -6.44
CA ALA A 73 -12.05 9.87 -6.23
C ALA A 73 -13.54 9.97 -5.85
N ASN A 74 -14.35 8.97 -6.18
CA ASN A 74 -15.79 8.96 -5.92
C ASN A 74 -16.15 8.11 -4.68
N GLU A 75 -15.40 7.05 -4.44
CA GLU A 75 -15.69 6.04 -3.43
C GLU A 75 -14.80 6.17 -2.19
N ASP A 76 -13.93 7.19 -2.13
CA ASP A 76 -12.97 7.40 -1.03
C ASP A 76 -12.06 6.18 -0.77
N THR A 77 -11.71 5.44 -1.83
CA THR A 77 -10.94 4.19 -1.75
C THR A 77 -9.54 4.29 -2.35
N LEU A 78 -8.62 3.45 -1.90
CA LEU A 78 -7.31 3.22 -2.49
C LEU A 78 -7.03 1.74 -2.62
N LEU A 79 -6.39 1.35 -3.72
CA LEU A 79 -5.80 0.02 -3.86
C LEU A 79 -4.38 0.03 -3.30
N ALA A 80 -4.22 -0.49 -2.10
CA ALA A 80 -2.91 -0.72 -1.50
C ALA A 80 -2.31 -2.04 -2.02
N LYS A 81 -1.06 -2.01 -2.45
CA LYS A 81 -0.23 -3.17 -2.78
C LYS A 81 0.93 -3.22 -1.80
N VAL A 82 1.07 -4.33 -1.09
CA VAL A 82 2.15 -4.56 -0.13
C VAL A 82 3.03 -5.70 -0.64
N TYR A 83 4.30 -5.42 -0.90
CA TYR A 83 5.28 -6.40 -1.30
C TYR A 83 5.84 -7.11 -0.08
N LYS A 84 5.91 -8.45 -0.13
CA LYS A 84 6.49 -9.24 0.95
C LYS A 84 7.64 -10.06 0.43
N ARG A 85 8.86 -9.68 0.82
CA ARG A 85 10.12 -10.37 0.45
C ARG A 85 10.28 -11.72 1.12
N GLN A 86 9.79 -11.84 2.36
CA GLN A 86 10.04 -13.00 3.20
C GLN A 86 8.73 -13.61 3.69
N GLN A 87 8.84 -14.87 4.11
CA GLN A 87 7.80 -15.55 4.89
C GLN A 87 8.35 -15.81 6.28
N ILE A 88 7.52 -15.60 7.28
CA ILE A 88 7.82 -15.93 8.66
C ILE A 88 7.04 -17.18 9.03
N VAL A 89 7.71 -18.09 9.74
CA VAL A 89 7.09 -19.29 10.30
C VAL A 89 6.45 -18.90 11.62
N TYR A 90 5.13 -18.99 11.65
CA TYR A 90 4.29 -18.85 12.83
C TYR A 90 4.02 -20.23 13.44
N GLY A 91 3.30 -20.28 14.56
CA GLY A 91 2.99 -21.51 15.29
C GLY A 91 2.54 -22.67 14.39
N HIS A 92 2.68 -23.91 14.87
CA HIS A 92 2.35 -25.13 14.12
C HIS A 92 3.01 -25.24 12.72
N GLY A 93 4.05 -24.44 12.43
CA GLY A 93 4.77 -24.47 11.15
C GLY A 93 4.10 -23.68 10.02
N LYS A 94 3.09 -22.86 10.31
CA LYS A 94 2.39 -22.07 9.28
C LYS A 94 3.28 -20.93 8.77
N LYS A 95 3.35 -20.74 7.46
CA LYS A 95 4.16 -19.67 6.85
C LYS A 95 3.26 -18.55 6.35
N LEU A 96 3.49 -17.33 6.82
CA LEU A 96 2.80 -16.14 6.31
C LEU A 96 3.80 -15.04 5.89
N PRO A 97 3.46 -14.26 4.85
CA PRO A 97 2.30 -14.46 3.98
C PRO A 97 2.46 -15.73 3.10
N PRO A 98 1.41 -16.25 2.43
CA PRO A 98 1.44 -17.57 1.75
C PRO A 98 2.51 -17.76 0.67
N ARG A 99 2.96 -16.67 0.04
CA ARG A 99 4.02 -16.65 -0.97
C ARG A 99 5.03 -15.52 -0.69
N PRO A 100 6.34 -15.79 -0.67
CA PRO A 100 7.34 -14.73 -0.65
C PRO A 100 7.44 -14.06 -2.02
N TYR A 101 8.16 -12.94 -2.08
CA TYR A 101 8.43 -12.15 -3.29
C TYR A 101 7.16 -11.82 -4.08
N SER A 102 6.07 -11.53 -3.37
CA SER A 102 4.74 -11.36 -3.95
C SER A 102 4.10 -10.07 -3.45
N TRP A 103 3.31 -9.44 -4.33
CA TRP A 103 2.42 -8.34 -3.99
C TRP A 103 1.10 -8.87 -3.42
N TYR A 104 0.62 -8.23 -2.36
CA TYR A 104 -0.66 -8.49 -1.71
C TYR A 104 -1.52 -7.24 -1.77
N GLU A 105 -2.80 -7.42 -2.09
CA GLU A 105 -3.68 -6.31 -2.44
C GLU A 105 -4.72 -6.08 -1.37
N PHE A 106 -4.98 -4.82 -1.04
CA PHE A 106 -6.01 -4.40 -0.09
C PHE A 106 -6.73 -3.19 -0.69
N ASN A 107 -8.03 -3.33 -0.98
CA ASN A 107 -8.87 -2.19 -1.29
C ASN A 107 -9.29 -1.56 0.02
N ILE A 108 -8.84 -0.35 0.33
CA ILE A 108 -9.04 0.28 1.65
C ILE A 108 -9.70 1.64 1.52
N ASN A 109 -10.26 2.17 2.61
CA ASN A 109 -10.61 3.58 2.66
C ASN A 109 -9.32 4.43 2.66
N PHE A 110 -9.26 5.51 1.89
CA PHE A 110 -8.06 6.34 1.80
C PHE A 110 -7.63 6.92 3.16
N LYS A 111 -8.59 7.17 4.06
CA LYS A 111 -8.34 7.70 5.41
C LYS A 111 -7.64 6.68 6.32
N GLU A 112 -7.67 5.41 5.94
CA GLU A 112 -7.04 4.31 6.67
C GLU A 112 -5.64 3.96 6.13
N ALA A 113 -5.18 4.61 5.05
CA ALA A 113 -3.90 4.30 4.41
C ALA A 113 -2.69 4.43 5.35
N TRP A 114 -2.69 5.44 6.22
CA TRP A 114 -1.63 5.64 7.20
C TRP A 114 -1.59 4.51 8.25
N MET A 115 -2.74 3.93 8.58
CA MET A 115 -2.85 2.85 9.55
C MET A 115 -2.36 1.55 8.92
N LEU A 116 -2.75 1.27 7.67
CA LEU A 116 -2.24 0.13 6.92
C LEU A 116 -0.72 0.21 6.81
N HIS A 117 -0.20 1.39 6.45
CA HIS A 117 1.24 1.65 6.41
C HIS A 117 1.91 1.37 7.76
N SER A 118 1.32 1.85 8.85
CA SER A 118 1.83 1.64 10.20
C SER A 118 1.89 0.15 10.57
N ASP A 119 0.80 -0.58 10.32
CA ASP A 119 0.69 -1.99 10.69
C ASP A 119 1.68 -2.85 9.91
N VAL A 120 1.78 -2.66 8.59
CA VAL A 120 2.60 -3.54 7.76
C VAL A 120 4.10 -3.28 7.90
N ASN A 121 4.51 -2.06 8.28
CA ASN A 121 5.93 -1.67 8.38
C ASN A 121 6.46 -1.63 9.81
N PHE A 122 5.62 -1.30 10.80
CA PHE A 122 6.06 -1.15 12.20
C PHE A 122 5.37 -2.12 13.15
N GLY A 123 4.28 -2.75 12.74
CA GLY A 123 3.58 -3.73 13.55
C GLY A 123 4.37 -5.04 13.70
N PRO A 124 4.24 -5.74 14.84
CA PRO A 124 4.88 -7.03 15.03
C PRO A 124 4.30 -8.06 14.06
N ALA A 125 5.13 -8.61 13.18
CA ALA A 125 4.69 -9.53 12.14
C ALA A 125 3.90 -10.73 12.69
N SER A 126 4.22 -11.21 13.90
CA SER A 126 3.48 -12.28 14.60
C SER A 126 2.04 -11.97 14.96
N ALA A 127 1.65 -10.70 14.98
CA ALA A 127 0.27 -10.29 15.19
C ALA A 127 -0.37 -9.83 13.88
N VAL A 128 0.37 -9.08 13.05
CA VAL A 128 -0.11 -8.47 11.80
C VAL A 128 -0.34 -9.50 10.70
N ASP A 129 0.65 -10.35 10.40
CA ASP A 129 0.59 -11.22 9.23
C ASP A 129 -0.60 -12.21 9.26
N PRO A 130 -0.95 -12.84 10.41
CA PRO A 130 -2.16 -13.67 10.51
C PRO A 130 -3.44 -12.93 10.13
N VAL A 131 -3.57 -11.65 10.49
CA VAL A 131 -4.78 -10.89 10.17
C VAL A 131 -4.81 -10.49 8.70
N TYR A 132 -3.71 -9.96 8.17
CA TYR A 132 -3.67 -9.40 6.82
C TYR A 132 -3.62 -10.47 5.71
N TYR A 133 -3.02 -11.64 5.96
CA TYR A 133 -2.76 -12.63 4.89
C TYR A 133 -3.52 -13.94 5.03
N GLU A 134 -4.06 -14.24 6.20
CA GLU A 134 -4.85 -15.44 6.43
C GLU A 134 -6.31 -15.10 6.75
N ARG A 135 -6.52 -14.23 7.73
CA ARG A 135 -7.85 -13.85 8.22
C ARG A 135 -8.39 -12.60 7.53
N LYS A 136 -7.82 -12.25 6.38
CA LYS A 136 -8.16 -11.04 5.62
C LYS A 136 -9.68 -10.89 5.45
N ILE A 137 -10.37 -11.99 5.14
CA ILE A 137 -11.82 -12.01 4.91
C ILE A 137 -12.65 -11.57 6.11
N GLU A 138 -12.13 -11.68 7.34
CA GLU A 138 -12.83 -11.21 8.54
C GLU A 138 -12.87 -9.69 8.68
N ALA A 139 -11.96 -8.99 7.97
CA ALA A 139 -11.88 -7.53 7.93
C ALA A 139 -12.35 -6.95 6.59
N VAL A 140 -12.93 -7.76 5.70
CA VAL A 140 -13.51 -7.30 4.44
C VAL A 140 -15.02 -7.15 4.60
N ASP A 141 -15.55 -5.99 4.22
CA ASP A 141 -16.99 -5.72 4.24
C ASP A 141 -17.72 -6.35 3.04
N GLU A 142 -19.05 -6.16 2.99
CA GLU A 142 -19.90 -6.67 1.90
C GLU A 142 -19.58 -6.10 0.51
N ASN A 143 -18.90 -4.95 0.45
CA ASN A 143 -18.49 -4.28 -0.79
C ASN A 143 -17.08 -4.67 -1.23
N GLY A 144 -16.41 -5.56 -0.48
CA GLY A 144 -15.03 -5.95 -0.75
C GLY A 144 -13.99 -4.93 -0.27
N LEU A 145 -14.40 -3.97 0.57
CA LEU A 145 -13.50 -3.01 1.21
C LEU A 145 -12.88 -3.64 2.45
N PHE A 146 -11.55 -3.65 2.51
CA PHE A 146 -10.80 -4.08 3.68
C PHE A 146 -10.73 -2.93 4.68
N SER A 147 -11.33 -3.13 5.86
CA SER A 147 -11.23 -2.20 6.98
C SER A 147 -9.97 -2.48 7.79
N VAL A 148 -9.01 -1.56 7.69
CA VAL A 148 -7.77 -1.59 8.45
C VAL A 148 -8.07 -1.43 9.94
N VAL A 149 -9.09 -0.64 10.30
CA VAL A 149 -9.54 -0.49 11.69
C VAL A 149 -10.03 -1.82 12.27
N GLU A 150 -10.78 -2.60 11.50
CA GLU A 150 -11.20 -3.93 11.97
C GLU A 150 -10.02 -4.89 12.02
N ALA A 151 -9.08 -4.82 11.07
CA ALA A 151 -7.85 -5.60 11.14
C ALA A 151 -7.04 -5.29 12.41
N ASP A 152 -6.86 -4.02 12.75
CA ASP A 152 -6.22 -3.55 13.98
C ASP A 152 -6.91 -4.11 15.25
N ARG A 153 -8.25 -4.09 15.26
CA ARG A 153 -9.01 -4.73 16.34
C ARG A 153 -8.77 -6.23 16.43
N LEU A 154 -8.69 -6.94 15.31
CA LEU A 154 -8.41 -8.39 15.31
C LEU A 154 -6.98 -8.71 15.77
N ILE A 155 -6.04 -7.77 15.59
CA ILE A 155 -4.65 -7.86 16.06
C ILE A 155 -4.61 -7.74 17.60
N TYR A 156 -5.25 -6.72 18.17
CA TYR A 156 -5.16 -6.43 19.61
C TYR A 156 -6.24 -7.12 20.45
N HIS A 157 -7.36 -7.50 19.85
CA HIS A 157 -8.51 -8.13 20.48
C HIS A 157 -8.99 -9.34 19.66
N PRO A 158 -8.20 -10.43 19.61
CA PRO A 158 -8.56 -11.62 18.85
C PRO A 158 -9.87 -12.22 19.40
N LYS A 159 -10.79 -12.56 18.49
CA LYS A 159 -12.00 -13.32 18.82
C LYS A 159 -11.56 -14.72 19.27
N ASN A 160 -11.92 -15.09 20.49
CA ASN A 160 -11.68 -16.42 21.07
C ASN A 160 -12.49 -17.50 20.35
#